data_AF-A0A7S1Q5W9-F1
#
_entry.id   AF-A0A7S1Q5W9-F1
#
_cell.length_a   1.000
_cell.length_b   1.000
_cell.length_c   1.000
_cell.angle_alpha   90.00
_cell.angle_beta   90.00
_cell.angle_gamma   90.00
#
_symmetry.space_group_name_H-M   'P 1'
#
loop_
_entity.id
_entity.type
_entity.pdbx_description
1 polymer ?
#
loop_
_entity_poly.entity_id
_entity_poly.type
_entity_poly.pdbx_seq_one_letter_code
_entity_poly.pdbx_strand_id
1 'polypeptide(L)'
;SFCTLLRKAATRATPFPMLALSQVVTANVAGAAIGAIALAAAMKLSVSHFADAKRQRAREQRMQAQKPGVVYLFQFPLLRDVHTFSGFCTTIETFLRLAKIPYEVVDTPDPSFSPTGRLPYIELNGVGTA
;
A
#
# COMPACT_ATOMS: atom_id res chain seq x y z
N SER A 1 -76.75 21.70 26.54
CA SER A 1 -76.22 22.27 25.30
C SER A 1 -74.98 21.54 24.84
N PHE A 2 -75.21 20.48 24.06
CA PHE A 2 -74.23 19.50 23.59
C PHE A 2 -73.56 19.93 22.26
N CYS A 3 -73.69 21.21 21.87
CA CYS A 3 -73.37 21.68 20.52
C CYS A 3 -72.06 22.49 20.41
N THR A 4 -71.36 22.76 21.52
CA THR A 4 -70.08 23.50 21.49
C THR A 4 -68.84 22.60 21.50
N LEU A 5 -68.99 21.28 21.67
CA LEU A 5 -67.89 20.31 21.63
C LEU A 5 -67.67 19.68 20.25
N LEU A 6 -68.49 19.99 19.25
CA LEU A 6 -68.37 19.47 17.88
C LEU A 6 -67.90 20.52 16.85
N ARG A 7 -67.12 21.52 17.29
CA ARG A 7 -66.39 22.41 16.36
C ARG A 7 -64.87 22.40 16.50
N LYS A 8 -64.33 21.71 17.52
CA LYS A 8 -62.88 21.64 17.76
C LYS A 8 -62.22 20.35 17.25
N ALA A 9 -62.95 19.56 16.46
CA ALA A 9 -62.47 18.34 15.83
C ALA A 9 -62.33 18.43 14.30
N ALA A 10 -62.52 19.62 13.71
CA ALA A 10 -62.62 19.79 12.26
C ALA A 10 -61.44 20.55 11.60
N THR A 11 -60.32 20.73 12.29
CA THR A 11 -59.12 21.39 11.72
C THR A 11 -57.83 20.67 12.11
N ARG A 12 -57.70 19.39 11.77
CA ARG A 12 -56.37 18.76 11.62
C ARG A 12 -56.41 17.49 10.78
N ALA A 13 -57.03 17.57 9.60
CA ALA A 13 -56.71 16.63 8.53
C ALA A 13 -55.46 17.15 7.82
N THR A 14 -54.29 16.98 8.44
CA THR A 14 -53.03 17.01 7.70
C THR A 14 -52.92 15.70 6.91
N PRO A 15 -52.83 15.74 5.57
CA PRO A 15 -52.40 14.58 4.80
C PRO A 15 -50.90 14.36 5.06
N PHE A 16 -50.40 13.17 4.72
CA PHE A 16 -48.99 12.74 4.70
C PHE A 16 -48.43 11.98 5.92
N PRO A 17 -48.59 10.65 5.94
CA PRO A 17 -47.64 9.72 6.56
C PRO A 17 -46.63 9.12 5.55
N MET A 18 -46.49 9.68 4.34
CA MET A 18 -45.62 9.12 3.27
C MET A 18 -44.17 9.64 3.31
N LEU A 19 -43.88 10.77 3.95
CA LEU A 19 -42.53 11.37 3.95
C LEU A 19 -41.60 10.81 5.05
N ALA A 20 -42.15 10.32 6.16
CA ALA A 20 -41.35 9.82 7.29
C ALA A 20 -40.64 8.49 6.97
N LEU A 21 -41.28 7.61 6.19
CA LEU A 21 -40.68 6.34 5.77
C LEU A 21 -39.56 6.54 4.74
N SER A 22 -39.68 7.55 3.86
CA SER A 22 -38.61 7.90 2.91
C SER A 22 -37.34 8.37 3.62
N GLN A 23 -37.46 9.22 4.65
CA GLN A 23 -36.31 9.74 5.43
C GLN A 23 -35.56 8.61 6.17
N VAL A 24 -36.28 7.65 6.75
CA VAL A 24 -35.68 6.49 7.44
C VAL A 24 -35.01 5.53 6.46
N VAL A 25 -35.61 5.29 5.28
CA VAL A 25 -35.00 4.46 4.24
C VAL A 25 -33.75 5.12 3.66
N THR A 26 -33.76 6.43 3.41
CA THR A 26 -32.56 7.15 2.94
C THR A 26 -31.42 7.15 3.97
N ALA A 27 -31.72 7.25 5.27
CA ALA A 27 -30.71 7.21 6.32
C ALA A 27 -30.02 5.83 6.42
N ASN A 28 -30.79 4.74 6.25
CA ASN A 28 -30.25 3.38 6.31
C ASN A 28 -29.40 3.01 5.08
N VAL A 29 -29.79 3.45 3.89
CA VAL A 29 -29.02 3.22 2.65
C VAL A 29 -27.70 4.00 2.67
N ALA A 30 -27.69 5.22 3.23
CA ALA A 30 -26.46 5.99 3.42
C ALA A 30 -25.49 5.33 4.42
N GLY A 31 -26.00 4.75 5.51
CA GLY A 31 -25.18 4.03 6.49
C GLY A 31 -24.50 2.78 5.94
N ALA A 32 -25.17 2.03 5.06
CA ALA A 32 -24.61 0.83 4.42
C ALA A 32 -23.43 1.15 3.49
N ALA A 33 -23.50 2.24 2.72
CA ALA A 33 -22.42 2.66 1.82
C ALA A 33 -21.17 3.13 2.60
N ILE A 34 -21.36 3.91 3.67
CA ILE A 34 -20.25 4.37 4.53
C ILE A 34 -19.58 3.18 5.23
N GLY A 35 -20.36 2.22 5.71
CA GLY A 35 -19.85 0.99 6.33
C GLY A 35 -19.01 0.13 5.38
N ALA A 36 -19.45 -0.03 4.13
CA ALA A 36 -18.73 -0.80 3.12
C ALA A 36 -17.36 -0.18 2.76
N ILE A 37 -17.29 1.15 2.61
CA ILE A 37 -16.04 1.86 2.32
C ILE A 37 -15.05 1.74 3.49
N ALA A 38 -15.53 1.90 4.72
CA ALA A 38 -14.71 1.76 5.93
C ALA A 38 -14.13 0.33 6.06
N LEU A 39 -14.95 -0.70 5.82
CA LEU A 39 -14.51 -2.09 5.86
C LEU A 39 -13.47 -2.40 4.78
N ALA A 40 -13.67 -1.92 3.55
CA ALA A 40 -12.72 -2.11 2.46
C ALA A 40 -11.39 -1.39 2.71
N ALA A 41 -11.42 -0.18 3.29
CA ALA A 41 -10.21 0.55 3.68
C ALA A 41 -9.44 -0.18 4.79
N ALA A 42 -10.13 -0.68 5.81
CA ALA A 42 -9.53 -1.46 6.90
C ALA A 42 -8.88 -2.75 6.38
N MET A 43 -9.54 -3.46 5.46
CA MET A 43 -8.99 -4.65 4.80
C MET A 43 -7.75 -4.33 3.94
N LYS A 44 -7.76 -3.22 3.20
CA LYS A 44 -6.57 -2.80 2.42
C LYS A 44 -5.40 -2.45 3.32
N LEU A 45 -5.66 -1.73 4.43
CA LEU A 45 -4.63 -1.36 5.39
C LEU A 45 -3.99 -2.62 6.01
N SER A 46 -4.82 -3.58 6.46
CA SER A 46 -4.32 -4.81 7.08
C SER A 46 -3.49 -5.66 6.10
N VAL A 47 -3.90 -5.78 4.84
CA VAL A 47 -3.13 -6.48 3.81
C VAL A 47 -1.81 -5.75 3.52
N SER A 48 -1.82 -4.42 3.42
CA SER A 48 -0.58 -3.65 3.20
C SER A 48 0.40 -3.76 4.37
N HIS A 49 -0.07 -3.68 5.62
CA HIS A 49 0.76 -3.87 6.81
C HIS A 49 1.35 -5.28 6.88
N PHE A 50 0.57 -6.31 6.53
CA PHE A 50 1.08 -7.67 6.51
C PHE A 50 2.10 -7.88 5.38
N ALA A 51 1.85 -7.30 4.20
CA ALA A 51 2.80 -7.32 3.09
C ALA A 51 4.11 -6.61 3.45
N ASP A 52 4.03 -5.46 4.13
CA ASP A 52 5.20 -4.71 4.58
C ASP A 52 5.96 -5.42 5.71
N ALA A 53 5.28 -6.04 6.66
CA ALA A 53 5.92 -6.87 7.68
C ALA A 53 6.65 -8.08 7.07
N LYS A 54 6.07 -8.72 6.05
CA LYS A 54 6.73 -9.81 5.32
C LYS A 54 7.97 -9.30 4.57
N ARG A 55 7.89 -8.11 3.96
CA ARG A 55 9.04 -7.44 3.30
C ARG A 55 10.14 -7.11 4.31
N GLN A 56 9.80 -6.62 5.50
CA GLN A 56 10.76 -6.32 6.57
C GLN A 56 11.51 -7.58 7.03
N ARG A 57 10.79 -8.67 7.33
CA ARG A 57 11.42 -9.95 7.71
C ARG A 57 12.34 -10.50 6.62
N ALA A 58 11.94 -10.41 5.36
CA ALA A 58 12.77 -10.84 4.24
C ALA A 58 14.04 -9.98 4.08
N ARG A 59 13.94 -8.67 4.33
CA ARG A 59 15.10 -7.77 4.38
C ARG A 59 16.04 -8.13 5.52
N GLU A 60 15.52 -8.33 6.73
CA GLU A 60 16.31 -8.74 7.89
C GLU A 60 17.03 -10.07 7.67
N GLN A 61 16.34 -11.07 7.11
CA GLN A 61 16.95 -12.35 6.75
C GLN A 61 18.07 -12.19 5.71
N ARG A 62 17.90 -11.32 4.72
CA ARG A 62 18.94 -11.00 3.74
C ARG A 62 20.13 -10.32 4.43
N MET A 63 19.88 -9.32 5.27
CA MET A 63 20.93 -8.62 6.02
C MET A 63 21.72 -9.57 6.93
N GLN A 64 21.07 -10.57 7.52
CA GLN A 64 21.74 -11.61 8.32
C GLN A 64 22.57 -12.58 7.46
N ALA A 65 22.15 -12.86 6.23
CA ALA A 65 22.88 -13.71 5.30
C ALA A 65 24.08 -12.99 4.63
N GLN A 66 24.08 -11.66 4.62
CA GLN A 66 25.15 -10.86 4.03
C GLN A 66 26.44 -10.97 4.86
N LYS A 67 27.56 -11.15 4.18
CA LYS A 67 28.88 -11.21 4.80
C LYS A 67 29.40 -9.80 5.09
N PRO A 68 29.96 -9.53 6.28
CA PRO A 68 30.53 -8.23 6.59
C PRO A 68 31.75 -7.95 5.69
N GLY A 69 31.88 -6.72 5.19
CA GLY A 69 33.00 -6.29 4.36
C GLY A 69 32.89 -6.63 2.87
N VAL A 70 31.75 -7.15 2.42
CA VAL A 70 31.44 -7.35 0.99
C VAL A 70 30.39 -6.32 0.57
N VAL A 71 30.57 -5.73 -0.62
CA VAL A 71 29.59 -4.81 -1.22
C VAL A 71 28.47 -5.62 -1.89
N TYR A 72 27.21 -5.34 -1.55
CA TYR A 72 26.07 -5.95 -2.22
C TYR A 72 25.49 -5.00 -3.27
N LEU A 73 25.59 -5.37 -4.54
CA LEU A 73 25.05 -4.61 -5.66
C LEU A 73 23.71 -5.20 -6.08
N PHE A 74 22.65 -4.41 -5.95
CA PHE A 74 21.31 -4.79 -6.38
C PHE A 74 21.04 -4.26 -7.77
N GLN A 75 20.76 -5.17 -8.70
CA GLN A 75 20.53 -4.84 -10.10
C GLN A 75 19.37 -5.66 -10.69
N PHE A 76 18.94 -5.27 -11.89
CA PHE A 76 17.94 -6.04 -12.62
C PHE A 76 18.49 -7.43 -12.97
N PRO A 77 17.63 -8.47 -12.99
CA PRO A 77 18.04 -9.83 -13.29
C PRO A 77 18.70 -9.92 -14.66
N LEU A 78 19.78 -10.70 -14.73
CA LEU A 78 20.47 -10.94 -15.99
C LEU A 78 19.68 -11.92 -16.86
N LEU A 79 19.61 -11.63 -18.16
CA LEU A 79 19.43 -12.68 -19.16
C LEU A 79 20.79 -13.32 -19.41
N ARG A 80 20.82 -14.65 -19.62
CA ARG A 80 21.99 -15.57 -19.60
C ARG A 80 23.35 -15.01 -20.04
N ASP A 81 23.41 -14.13 -21.04
CA ASP A 81 24.67 -13.62 -21.62
C ASP A 81 24.78 -12.08 -21.66
N VAL A 82 23.84 -11.34 -21.05
CA VAL A 82 23.83 -9.87 -21.08
C VAL A 82 24.05 -9.30 -19.68
N HIS A 83 25.07 -8.47 -19.55
CA HIS A 83 25.37 -7.64 -18.38
C HIS A 83 24.33 -6.50 -18.21
N THR A 84 23.07 -6.84 -17.92
CA THR A 84 21.92 -5.94 -17.66
C THR A 84 21.60 -4.92 -18.76
N PHE A 85 20.33 -4.75 -19.14
CA PHE A 85 19.96 -3.80 -20.21
C PHE A 85 20.06 -2.32 -19.80
N SER A 86 20.16 -2.03 -18.51
CA SER A 86 20.23 -0.65 -18.00
C SER A 86 21.68 -0.19 -17.89
N GLY A 87 22.05 0.87 -18.63
CA GLY A 87 23.41 1.42 -18.61
C GLY A 87 23.86 1.91 -17.23
N PHE A 88 22.94 2.25 -16.32
CA PHE A 88 23.27 2.60 -14.94
C PHE A 88 23.84 1.40 -14.16
N CYS A 89 23.24 0.22 -14.30
CA CYS A 89 23.72 -1.00 -13.65
C CYS A 89 25.12 -1.37 -14.17
N THR A 90 25.31 -1.37 -15.49
CA THR A 90 26.59 -1.67 -16.12
C THR A 90 27.70 -0.71 -15.69
N THR A 91 27.39 0.58 -15.52
CA THR A 91 28.37 1.58 -15.09
C THR A 91 28.88 1.31 -13.68
N ILE A 92 27.99 1.04 -12.73
CA ILE A 92 28.37 0.73 -11.34
C ILE A 92 29.12 -0.59 -11.26
N GLU A 93 28.64 -1.61 -11.96
CA GLU A 93 29.30 -2.92 -12.00
C GLU A 93 30.73 -2.79 -12.56
N THR A 94 30.90 -2.04 -13.66
CA THR A 94 32.21 -1.77 -14.26
C THR A 94 33.11 -0.98 -13.31
N PHE A 95 32.58 0.02 -12.62
CA PHE A 95 33.33 0.79 -11.63
C PHE A 95 33.87 -0.09 -10.49
N LEU A 96 33.00 -0.92 -9.88
CA LEU A 96 33.42 -1.83 -8.80
C LEU A 96 34.47 -2.82 -9.26
N ARG A 97 34.33 -3.33 -10.49
CA ARG A 97 35.25 -4.27 -11.11
C ARG A 97 36.62 -3.63 -11.39
N LEU A 98 36.64 -2.38 -11.88
CA LEU A 98 37.87 -1.61 -12.10
C LEU A 98 38.57 -1.21 -10.79
N ALA A 99 37.79 -0.85 -9.77
CA ALA A 99 38.28 -0.49 -8.45
C ALA A 99 38.79 -1.69 -7.63
N LYS A 100 38.62 -2.94 -8.14
CA LYS A 100 38.98 -4.19 -7.46
C LYS A 100 38.34 -4.33 -6.07
N ILE A 101 37.15 -3.78 -5.90
CA ILE A 101 36.38 -3.90 -4.65
C ILE A 101 35.65 -5.25 -4.68
N PRO A 102 35.69 -6.07 -3.63
CA PRO A 102 34.92 -7.31 -3.59
C PRO A 102 33.42 -6.99 -3.51
N TYR A 103 32.66 -7.45 -4.50
CA TYR A 103 31.22 -7.24 -4.56
C TYR A 103 30.46 -8.53 -4.94
N GLU A 104 29.22 -8.61 -4.48
CA GLU A 104 28.27 -9.68 -4.81
C GLU A 104 27.05 -9.07 -5.50
N VAL A 105 26.61 -9.68 -6.61
CA VAL A 105 25.48 -9.21 -7.40
C VAL A 105 24.21 -9.91 -6.94
N VAL A 106 23.19 -9.12 -6.61
CA VAL A 106 21.87 -9.61 -6.18
C VAL A 106 20.82 -9.19 -7.20
N ASP A 107 20.32 -10.18 -7.94
CA ASP A 107 19.26 -9.98 -8.93
C ASP A 107 17.94 -9.64 -8.26
N THR A 108 17.41 -8.46 -8.58
CA THR A 108 16.17 -7.94 -8.03
C THR A 108 15.26 -7.49 -9.17
N PRO A 109 14.18 -8.23 -9.48
CA PRO A 109 13.27 -7.85 -10.55
C PRO A 109 12.44 -6.61 -10.20
N ASP A 110 12.08 -6.44 -8.92
CA ASP A 110 11.21 -5.36 -8.48
C ASP A 110 12.01 -4.19 -7.86
N PRO A 111 12.00 -2.99 -8.46
CA PRO A 111 12.74 -1.84 -7.93
C PRO A 111 12.20 -1.34 -6.59
N SER A 112 10.98 -1.71 -6.21
CA SER A 112 10.35 -1.37 -4.93
C SER A 112 11.09 -1.94 -3.71
N PHE A 113 11.99 -2.91 -3.89
CA PHE A 113 12.83 -3.39 -2.81
C PHE A 113 13.94 -2.40 -2.43
N SER A 114 14.31 -1.49 -3.33
CA SER A 114 15.26 -0.41 -3.05
C SER A 114 14.67 0.59 -2.05
N PRO A 115 15.49 1.16 -1.14
CA PRO A 115 15.05 2.23 -0.25
C PRO A 115 14.51 3.46 -1.00
N THR A 116 15.02 3.73 -2.20
CA THR A 116 14.61 4.87 -3.04
C THR A 116 13.69 4.48 -4.19
N GLY A 117 13.33 3.19 -4.30
CA GLY A 117 12.51 2.67 -5.39
C GLY A 117 13.21 2.67 -6.76
N ARG A 118 14.54 2.80 -6.79
CA ARG A 118 15.35 2.80 -8.02
C ARG A 118 16.47 1.76 -7.94
N LEU A 119 16.78 1.15 -9.07
CA LEU A 119 17.94 0.31 -9.29
C LEU A 119 18.89 1.04 -10.26
N PRO A 120 20.21 0.81 -10.20
CA PRO A 120 20.93 0.01 -9.19
C PRO A 120 21.05 0.74 -7.84
N TYR A 121 21.23 -0.01 -6.74
CA TYR A 121 21.65 0.55 -5.44
C TYR A 121 22.65 -0.39 -4.75
N ILE A 122 23.40 0.17 -3.80
CA ILE A 122 24.47 -0.54 -3.09
C ILE A 122 24.12 -0.65 -1.62
N GLU A 123 24.28 -1.84 -1.03
CA GLU A 123 24.26 -2.05 0.42
C GLU A 123 25.65 -2.41 0.93
N LEU A 124 26.06 -1.73 2.00
CA LEU A 124 27.31 -1.95 2.72
C LEU A 124 27.00 -2.11 4.21
N ASN A 125 27.24 -3.30 4.76
CA ASN A 125 27.00 -3.60 6.18
C ASN A 125 25.57 -3.23 6.66
N GLY A 126 24.57 -3.42 5.80
CA GLY A 126 23.17 -3.08 6.09
C GLY A 126 22.80 -1.59 5.94
N VAL A 127 23.74 -0.72 5.52
CA VAL A 127 23.45 0.65 5.12
C VAL A 127 23.33 0.71 3.60
N GLY A 128 22.12 0.94 3.11
CA GLY A 128 21.86 1.15 1.69
C GLY A 128 22.15 2.60 1.29
N THR A 129 23.12 2.82 0.43
CA THR A 129 23.36 4.12 -0.24
C THR A 129 22.85 4.00 -1.67
N ALA A 130 21.87 4.85 -2.02
CA ALA A 130 21.24 4.91 -3.34
C ALA A 130 21.90 5.94 -4.24
#